data_AF-A0A2M7FYF1-F1
#
_entry.id   AF-A0A2M7FYF1-F1
#
_cell.length_a   1.000
_cell.length_b   1.000
_cell.length_c   1.000
_cell.angle_alpha   90.00
_cell.angle_beta   90.00
_cell.angle_gamma   90.00
#
_symmetry.space_group_name_H-M   'P 1'
#
loop_
_entity.id
_entity.type
_entity.pdbx_description
1 polymer ?
#
loop_
_entity_poly.entity_id
_entity_poly.type
_entity_poly.pdbx_seq_one_letter_code
_entity_poly.pdbx_strand_id
1 'polypeptide(L)'
;MSQPTRILGIDPGSHRVGYGLLDCLPGRFDVVGFGTLETPPKSPASVCLPTIYEDLQELVKGFQPHVVAIEQLFFFRNLTTVMPVAQARGVILLSMAQAGLEVTEYTPLQVKMGLTGYGRASKREVQEAVAQWLGLEKIPKPDDAADALAIALCHAHQIGF
;
A
#
# COMPACT_ATOMS: atom_id res chain seq x y z
N MET A 1 20.21 -19.36 5.94
CA MET A 1 18.89 -19.05 5.33
C MET A 1 18.91 -17.58 4.96
N SER A 2 18.52 -17.24 3.74
CA SER A 2 18.40 -15.85 3.29
C SER A 2 17.37 -15.13 4.16
N GLN A 3 17.65 -13.91 4.63
CA GLN A 3 16.62 -13.11 5.29
C GLN A 3 15.61 -12.60 4.25
N PRO A 4 14.30 -12.67 4.52
CA PRO A 4 13.30 -12.13 3.61
C PRO A 4 13.42 -10.61 3.53
N THR A 5 13.12 -10.05 2.35
CA THR A 5 12.94 -8.60 2.23
C THR A 5 11.50 -8.27 2.62
N ARG A 6 11.36 -7.49 3.70
CA ARG A 6 10.06 -6.99 4.16
C ARG A 6 9.65 -5.77 3.35
N ILE A 7 8.55 -5.88 2.61
CA ILE A 7 7.98 -4.82 1.77
C ILE A 7 6.71 -4.30 2.43
N LEU A 8 6.61 -2.98 2.59
CA LEU A 8 5.39 -2.29 3.00
C LEU A 8 4.70 -1.67 1.77
N GLY A 9 3.50 -2.13 1.43
CA GLY A 9 2.62 -1.47 0.48
C GLY A 9 1.68 -0.48 1.20
N ILE A 10 1.46 0.69 0.60
CA ILE A 10 0.54 1.72 1.10
C ILE A 10 -0.44 2.15 0.00
N ASP A 11 -1.73 2.08 0.31
CA ASP A 11 -2.83 2.64 -0.49
C ASP A 11 -3.33 3.96 0.15
N PRO A 12 -3.00 5.13 -0.42
CA PRO A 12 -3.33 6.42 0.18
C PRO A 12 -4.83 6.74 0.14
N GLY A 13 -5.37 7.18 1.28
CA GLY A 13 -6.70 7.79 1.36
C GLY A 13 -6.74 8.92 2.39
N SER A 14 -7.80 9.75 2.32
CA SER A 14 -7.91 10.95 3.16
C SER A 14 -8.32 10.67 4.60
N HIS A 15 -9.10 9.61 4.82
CA HIS A 15 -9.54 9.18 6.14
C HIS A 15 -9.20 7.73 6.47
N ARG A 16 -8.76 6.98 5.46
CA ARG A 16 -8.44 5.57 5.55
C ARG A 16 -7.26 5.30 4.64
N VAL A 17 -6.15 4.85 5.21
CA VAL A 17 -4.94 4.48 4.48
C VAL A 17 -4.77 2.98 4.59
N GLY A 18 -4.77 2.26 3.47
CA GLY A 18 -4.51 0.83 3.45
C GLY A 18 -3.02 0.55 3.64
N TYR A 19 -2.68 -0.50 4.39
CA TYR A 19 -1.33 -1.02 4.47
C TYR A 19 -1.30 -2.54 4.29
N GLY A 20 -0.22 -3.04 3.70
CA GLY A 20 0.04 -4.46 3.54
C GLY A 20 1.54 -4.76 3.65
N LEU A 21 1.90 -5.74 4.46
CA LEU A 21 3.28 -6.15 4.71
C LEU A 21 3.51 -7.58 4.23
N LEU A 22 4.54 -7.73 3.40
CA LEU A 22 4.97 -9.01 2.86
C LEU A 22 6.42 -9.25 3.23
N ASP A 23 6.72 -10.48 3.65
CA ASP A 23 8.09 -11.00 3.68
C ASP A 23 8.32 -11.76 2.37
N CYS A 24 9.27 -11.27 1.57
CA CYS A 24 9.54 -11.78 0.24
C CYS A 24 10.87 -12.53 0.18
N LEU A 25 10.80 -13.77 -0.33
CA LEU A 25 11.93 -14.59 -0.76
C LEU A 25 11.70 -14.99 -2.22
N PRO A 26 12.74 -15.38 -2.98
CA PRO A 26 12.55 -15.80 -4.36
C PRO A 26 11.48 -16.89 -4.48
N GLY A 27 10.41 -16.60 -5.21
CA GLY A 27 9.27 -17.50 -5.41
C GLY A 27 8.39 -17.74 -4.18
N ARG A 28 8.52 -16.96 -3.11
CA ARG A 28 7.71 -17.10 -1.89
C ARG A 28 7.35 -15.74 -1.28
N PHE A 29 6.05 -15.54 -1.07
CA PHE A 29 5.48 -14.34 -0.44
C PHE A 29 4.72 -14.76 0.81
N ASP A 30 5.14 -14.30 1.98
CA ASP A 30 4.45 -14.54 3.24
C ASP A 30 3.79 -13.24 3.72
N VAL A 31 2.50 -13.30 4.08
CA VAL A 31 1.79 -12.15 4.65
C VAL A 31 2.19 -11.96 6.10
N VAL A 32 2.77 -10.80 6.41
CA VAL A 32 3.16 -10.42 7.77
C VAL A 32 2.01 -9.74 8.50
N GLY A 33 1.26 -8.89 7.80
CA GLY A 33 0.13 -8.16 8.34
C GLY A 33 -0.46 -7.20 7.31
N PHE A 34 -1.73 -6.87 7.45
CA PHE A 34 -2.39 -5.87 6.61
C PHE A 34 -3.58 -5.28 7.35
N GLY A 35 -4.01 -4.09 6.93
CA GLY A 35 -5.15 -3.42 7.54
C GLY A 35 -5.31 -2.00 7.03
N THR A 36 -5.99 -1.20 7.81
CA THR A 36 -6.21 0.23 7.54
C THR A 36 -5.86 1.08 8.74
N LEU A 37 -5.28 2.25 8.47
CA LEU A 37 -5.13 3.33 9.42
C LEU A 37 -6.32 4.27 9.20
N GLU A 38 -7.12 4.50 10.24
CA GLU A 38 -8.42 5.16 10.13
C GLU A 38 -8.52 6.39 11.02
N THR A 39 -9.07 7.45 10.44
CA THR A 39 -9.43 8.67 11.15
C THR A 39 -10.95 8.82 11.10
N PRO A 40 -11.57 9.48 12.10
CA PRO A 40 -13.01 9.66 12.09
C PRO A 40 -13.47 10.37 10.80
N PRO A 41 -14.51 9.86 10.12
CA PRO A 41 -14.98 10.44 8.87
C PRO A 41 -15.32 11.93 9.02
N LYS A 42 -15.03 12.73 7.99
CA LYS A 42 -15.29 14.19 7.96
C LYS A 42 -14.48 15.02 8.95
N SER A 43 -13.49 14.43 9.63
CA SER A 43 -12.53 15.21 10.43
C SER A 43 -11.75 16.18 9.53
N PRO A 44 -11.40 17.38 10.02
CA PRO A 44 -10.59 18.31 9.25
C PRO A 44 -9.17 17.77 9.06
N ALA A 45 -8.48 18.22 8.02
CA ALA A 45 -7.10 17.79 7.72
C ALA A 45 -6.13 18.02 8.89
N SER A 46 -6.34 19.06 9.70
CA SER A 46 -5.55 19.34 10.90
C SER A 46 -5.65 18.26 11.99
N VAL A 47 -6.65 17.38 11.91
CA VAL A 47 -6.80 16.21 12.79
C VAL A 47 -6.34 14.95 12.05
N CYS A 48 -6.77 14.75 10.80
CA CYS A 48 -6.45 13.53 10.08
C CYS A 48 -4.94 13.37 9.81
N LEU A 49 -4.27 14.44 9.39
CA LEU A 49 -2.88 14.37 8.94
C LEU A 49 -1.91 14.01 10.08
N PRO A 50 -1.99 14.60 11.29
CA PRO A 50 -1.19 14.15 12.42
C PRO A 50 -1.45 12.70 12.80
N THR A 51 -2.70 12.25 12.84
CA THR A 51 -3.03 10.86 13.18
C THR A 51 -2.45 9.88 12.16
N ILE A 52 -2.57 10.17 10.86
CA ILE A 52 -1.95 9.36 9.80
C ILE A 52 -0.42 9.30 9.98
N TYR A 53 0.22 10.43 10.31
CA TYR A 53 1.66 10.46 10.58
C TYR A 53 2.03 9.56 11.76
N GLU A 54 1.36 9.71 12.90
CA GLU A 54 1.61 8.95 14.13
C GLU A 54 1.43 7.45 13.91
N ASP A 55 0.30 7.06 13.30
CA ASP A 55 -0.01 5.67 12.98
C ASP A 55 1.03 5.03 12.05
N LEU A 56 1.52 5.78 11.04
CA LEU A 56 2.58 5.31 10.16
C LEU A 56 3.92 5.15 10.88
N GLN A 57 4.26 6.04 11.82
CA GLN A 57 5.47 5.90 12.63
C GLN A 57 5.38 4.65 13.52
N GLU A 58 4.23 4.37 14.13
CA GLU A 58 4.01 3.16 14.91
C GLU A 58 4.11 1.90 14.04
N LEU A 59 3.49 1.91 12.86
CA LEU A 59 3.54 0.82 11.89
C LEU A 59 5.00 0.51 11.48
N VAL A 60 5.75 1.54 11.07
CA VAL A 60 7.15 1.38 10.64
C VAL A 60 8.01 0.89 11.80
N LYS A 61 7.82 1.42 13.00
CA LYS A 61 8.56 1.00 14.19
C LYS A 61 8.26 -0.45 14.58
N GLY A 62 7.00 -0.86 14.50
CA GLY A 62 6.54 -2.19 14.89
C GLY A 62 6.96 -3.28 13.91
N PHE A 63 6.90 -2.99 12.60
CA PHE A 63 7.14 -3.99 11.56
C PHE A 63 8.53 -3.90 10.91
N GLN A 64 9.23 -2.77 11.02
CA GLN A 64 10.57 -2.55 10.46
C GLN A 64 10.68 -3.00 8.98
N PRO A 65 9.88 -2.42 8.07
CA PRO A 65 10.01 -2.73 6.65
C PRO A 65 11.38 -2.30 6.12
N HIS A 66 11.84 -2.96 5.06
CA HIS A 66 13.09 -2.63 4.39
C HIS A 66 12.87 -1.61 3.27
N VAL A 67 11.73 -1.73 2.57
CA VAL A 67 11.35 -0.87 1.43
C VAL A 67 9.85 -0.61 1.45
N VAL A 68 9.44 0.48 0.81
CA VAL A 68 8.04 0.92 0.76
C VAL A 68 7.60 1.12 -0.68
N ALA A 69 6.41 0.62 -0.99
CA ALA A 69 5.72 0.82 -2.25
C ALA A 69 4.42 1.58 -2.02
N ILE A 70 4.15 2.62 -2.81
CA ILE A 70 2.98 3.49 -2.63
C ILE A 70 2.22 3.63 -3.95
N GLU A 71 0.89 3.63 -3.89
CA GLU A 71 0.09 4.01 -5.07
C GLU A 71 0.29 5.49 -5.43
N GLN A 72 0.61 5.73 -6.69
CA GLN A 72 0.68 7.07 -7.24
C GLN A 72 -0.73 7.61 -7.53
N LEU A 73 -0.97 8.87 -7.13
CA LEU A 73 -2.16 9.59 -7.54
C LEU A 73 -2.16 9.79 -9.06
N PHE A 74 -3.07 9.11 -9.76
CA PHE A 74 -3.15 9.13 -11.22
C PHE A 74 -4.59 9.37 -11.71
N PHE A 75 -4.77 10.34 -12.61
CA PHE A 75 -6.03 10.73 -13.25
C PHE A 75 -7.23 11.01 -12.32
N PHE A 76 -7.27 12.22 -11.76
CA PHE A 76 -8.45 12.71 -11.02
C PHE A 76 -9.28 13.69 -11.84
N ARG A 77 -10.60 13.48 -11.86
CA ARG A 77 -11.56 14.41 -12.47
C ARG A 77 -12.11 15.44 -11.48
N ASN A 78 -12.07 15.14 -10.17
CA ASN A 78 -12.66 15.96 -9.13
C ASN A 78 -11.60 16.46 -8.13
N LEU A 79 -11.38 17.78 -8.15
CA LEU A 79 -10.43 18.44 -7.27
C LEU A 79 -10.83 18.35 -5.78
N THR A 80 -12.13 18.38 -5.46
CA THR A 80 -12.56 18.38 -4.06
C THR A 80 -12.27 17.07 -3.34
N THR A 81 -12.28 15.94 -4.08
CA THR A 81 -12.00 14.62 -3.52
C THR A 81 -10.51 14.29 -3.54
N VAL A 82 -9.76 14.73 -4.56
CA VAL A 82 -8.33 14.44 -4.64
C VAL A 82 -7.51 15.26 -3.65
N MET A 83 -7.89 16.50 -3.34
CA MET A 83 -7.08 17.38 -2.50
C MET A 83 -6.83 16.80 -1.09
N PRO A 84 -7.83 16.27 -0.36
CA PRO A 84 -7.60 15.60 0.92
C PRO A 84 -6.67 14.38 0.81
N VAL A 85 -6.81 13.59 -0.27
CA VAL A 85 -5.94 12.41 -0.49
C VAL A 85 -4.51 12.85 -0.81
N ALA A 86 -4.33 13.91 -1.60
CA ALA A 86 -3.02 14.47 -1.93
C ALA A 86 -2.29 15.00 -0.69
N GLN A 87 -3.01 15.63 0.23
CA GLN A 87 -2.47 16.05 1.53
C GLN A 87 -2.02 14.85 2.37
N ALA A 88 -2.87 13.82 2.49
CA ALA A 88 -2.54 12.58 3.20
C ALA A 88 -1.31 11.90 2.58
N ARG A 89 -1.24 11.82 1.25
CA ARG A 89 -0.07 11.29 0.53
C ARG A 89 1.20 12.09 0.81
N GLY A 90 1.12 13.42 0.91
CA GLY A 90 2.25 14.25 1.30
C GLY A 90 2.81 13.85 2.68
N VAL A 91 1.93 13.58 3.64
CA VAL A 91 2.31 13.09 4.97
C VAL A 91 2.88 11.67 4.91
N ILE A 92 2.30 10.78 4.11
CA ILE A 92 2.81 9.41 3.92
C ILE A 92 4.25 9.47 3.40
N LEU A 93 4.50 10.23 2.32
CA LEU A 93 5.83 10.36 1.73
C LEU A 93 6.85 10.93 2.73
N LEU A 94 6.46 11.99 3.45
CA LEU A 94 7.32 12.57 4.49
C LEU A 94 7.63 11.56 5.60
N SER A 95 6.64 10.78 6.03
CA SER A 95 6.78 9.79 7.09
C SER A 95 7.78 8.69 6.72
N MET A 96 7.68 8.18 5.50
CA MET A 96 8.59 7.14 5.00
C MET A 96 10.01 7.68 4.82
N ALA A 97 10.15 8.90 4.29
CA ALA A 97 11.45 9.56 4.14
C ALA A 97 12.13 9.84 5.49
N GLN A 98 11.39 10.29 6.51
CA GLN A 98 11.92 10.48 7.87
C GLN A 98 12.34 9.17 8.54
N ALA A 99 11.67 8.06 8.20
CA ALA A 99 12.06 6.73 8.65
C ALA A 99 13.28 6.16 7.90
N GLY A 100 13.84 6.89 6.92
CA GLY A 100 14.98 6.44 6.12
C GLY A 100 14.64 5.32 5.13
N LEU A 101 13.37 5.15 4.78
CA LEU A 101 12.92 4.09 3.88
C LEU A 101 12.97 4.55 2.43
N GLU A 102 13.44 3.66 1.56
CA GLU A 102 13.34 3.86 0.11
C GLU A 102 11.89 3.69 -0.33
N VAL A 103 11.38 4.69 -1.04
CA VAL A 103 10.00 4.74 -1.53
C VAL A 103 9.99 4.56 -3.04
N THR A 104 9.23 3.58 -3.51
CA THR A 104 8.90 3.41 -4.93
C THR A 104 7.41 3.64 -5.15
N GLU A 105 7.05 4.29 -6.25
CA GLU A 105 5.67 4.62 -6.57
C GLU A 105 5.17 3.87 -7.81
N TYR A 106 3.91 3.44 -7.76
CA TYR A 106 3.28 2.71 -8.86
C TYR A 106 1.95 3.34 -9.25
N THR A 107 1.75 3.55 -10.54
CA THR A 107 0.44 3.88 -11.09
C THR A 107 -0.51 2.68 -10.97
N PRO A 108 -1.84 2.90 -10.93
CA PRO A 108 -2.82 1.82 -10.94
C PRO A 108 -2.64 0.85 -12.14
N LEU A 109 -2.15 1.38 -13.27
CA LEU A 109 -1.85 0.58 -14.45
C LEU A 109 -0.66 -0.37 -14.22
N GLN A 110 0.41 0.10 -13.57
CA GLN A 110 1.56 -0.73 -13.23
C GLN A 110 1.18 -1.85 -12.25
N VAL A 111 0.37 -1.54 -11.23
CA VAL A 111 -0.13 -2.57 -10.28
C VAL A 111 -0.93 -3.64 -11.01
N LYS A 112 -1.86 -3.24 -11.89
CA LYS A 112 -2.63 -4.18 -12.71
C LYS A 112 -1.74 -5.06 -13.57
N MET A 113 -0.83 -4.45 -14.36
CA MET A 113 0.08 -5.20 -15.22
C MET A 113 0.98 -6.14 -14.43
N GLY A 114 1.51 -5.70 -13.28
CA GLY A 114 2.41 -6.47 -12.44
C GLY A 114 1.78 -7.71 -11.82
N LEU A 115 0.45 -7.72 -11.61
CA LEU A 115 -0.24 -8.83 -10.96
C LEU A 115 -1.03 -9.73 -11.90
N THR A 116 -1.63 -9.17 -12.96
CA THR A 116 -2.50 -9.91 -13.87
C THR A 116 -1.90 -10.10 -15.27
N GLY A 117 -0.78 -9.43 -15.57
CA GLY A 117 -0.15 -9.46 -16.90
C GLY A 117 -0.79 -8.55 -17.95
N TYR A 118 -1.86 -7.82 -17.62
CA TYR A 118 -2.50 -6.89 -18.56
C TYR A 118 -3.16 -5.69 -17.86
N GLY A 119 -3.08 -4.52 -18.48
CA GLY A 119 -3.46 -3.25 -17.85
C GLY A 119 -4.95 -2.96 -17.70
N ARG A 120 -5.83 -3.75 -18.34
CA ARG A 120 -7.28 -3.55 -18.33
C ARG A 120 -8.01 -4.35 -17.24
N ALA A 121 -7.29 -5.04 -16.37
CA ALA A 121 -7.88 -5.79 -15.27
C ALA A 121 -8.79 -4.91 -14.41
N SER A 122 -9.94 -5.48 -14.05
CA SER A 122 -10.86 -4.91 -13.08
C SER A 122 -10.26 -4.93 -11.68
N LYS A 123 -10.80 -4.10 -10.78
CA LYS A 123 -10.36 -4.08 -9.37
C LYS A 123 -10.52 -5.46 -8.72
N ARG A 124 -11.61 -6.15 -9.04
CA ARG A 124 -11.88 -7.50 -8.52
C ARG A 124 -10.85 -8.53 -9.02
N GLU A 125 -10.49 -8.50 -10.29
CA GLU A 125 -9.47 -9.41 -10.84
C GLU A 125 -8.10 -9.20 -10.18
N VAL A 126 -7.74 -7.95 -9.89
CA VAL A 126 -6.52 -7.66 -9.12
C VAL A 126 -6.60 -8.26 -7.72
N GLN A 127 -7.71 -8.05 -7.01
CA GLN A 127 -7.91 -8.60 -5.67
C GLN A 127 -7.91 -10.15 -5.64
N GLU A 128 -8.47 -10.79 -6.66
CA GLU A 128 -8.43 -12.25 -6.83
C GLU A 128 -7.00 -12.73 -7.11
N ALA A 129 -6.24 -12.00 -7.94
CA ALA A 129 -4.82 -12.29 -8.17
C ALA A 129 -3.99 -12.16 -6.89
N VAL A 130 -4.25 -11.13 -6.06
CA VAL A 130 -3.60 -10.98 -4.75
C VAL A 130 -3.84 -12.21 -3.87
N ALA A 131 -5.09 -12.67 -3.76
CA ALA A 131 -5.39 -13.87 -2.97
C ALA A 131 -4.66 -15.11 -3.51
N GLN A 132 -4.58 -15.27 -4.84
CA GLN A 132 -3.85 -16.37 -5.47
C GLN A 132 -2.34 -16.33 -5.19
N TRP A 133 -1.69 -15.18 -5.40
CA TRP A 133 -0.26 -15.00 -5.15
C TRP A 133 0.13 -15.23 -3.69
N LEU A 134 -0.76 -14.88 -2.76
CA LEU A 134 -0.54 -15.00 -1.32
C LEU A 134 -1.10 -16.32 -0.73
N GLY A 135 -1.65 -17.21 -1.56
CA GLY A 135 -2.22 -18.48 -1.12
C GLY A 135 -3.41 -18.34 -0.15
N LEU A 136 -4.16 -17.25 -0.24
CA LEU A 136 -5.31 -16.95 0.63
C LEU A 136 -6.59 -17.55 0.06
N GLU A 137 -7.39 -18.19 0.94
CA GLU A 137 -8.69 -18.78 0.53
C GLU A 137 -9.71 -17.72 0.09
N LYS A 138 -9.55 -16.48 0.54
CA LYS A 138 -10.49 -15.38 0.31
C LYS A 138 -9.72 -14.10 0.01
N ILE A 139 -10.38 -13.21 -0.73
CA ILE A 139 -9.91 -11.85 -0.96
C ILE A 139 -9.73 -11.14 0.40
N PRO A 140 -8.56 -10.54 0.67
CA PRO A 140 -8.33 -9.75 1.88
C PRO A 140 -9.35 -8.62 2.03
N LYS A 141 -9.72 -8.31 3.26
CA LYS A 141 -10.58 -7.16 3.59
C LYS A 141 -9.95 -6.36 4.72
N PRO A 142 -10.12 -5.03 4.76
CA PRO A 142 -10.89 -4.18 3.83
C PRO A 142 -10.25 -4.04 2.43
N ASP A 143 -10.98 -3.46 1.48
CA ASP A 143 -10.52 -3.33 0.08
C ASP A 143 -9.21 -2.54 -0.03
N ASP A 144 -9.05 -1.47 0.75
CA ASP A 144 -7.85 -0.63 0.79
C ASP A 144 -6.63 -1.44 1.27
N ALA A 145 -6.84 -2.42 2.17
CA ALA A 145 -5.78 -3.33 2.60
C ALA A 145 -5.42 -4.36 1.52
N ALA A 146 -6.40 -4.83 0.74
CA ALA A 146 -6.14 -5.69 -0.41
C ALA A 146 -5.39 -4.93 -1.51
N ASP A 147 -5.73 -3.66 -1.74
CA ASP A 147 -5.05 -2.79 -2.68
C ASP A 147 -3.60 -2.51 -2.21
N ALA A 148 -3.39 -2.31 -0.91
CA ALA A 148 -2.05 -2.19 -0.32
C ALA A 148 -1.18 -3.46 -0.48
N LEU A 149 -1.76 -4.65 -0.29
CA LEU A 149 -1.08 -5.92 -0.60
C LEU A 149 -0.76 -6.06 -2.08
N ALA A 150 -1.65 -5.59 -2.96
CA ALA A 150 -1.42 -5.55 -4.40
C ALA A 150 -0.20 -4.70 -4.76
N ILE A 151 -0.07 -3.53 -4.12
CA ILE A 151 1.07 -2.61 -4.31
C ILE A 151 2.37 -3.25 -3.82
N ALA A 152 2.35 -3.94 -2.67
CA ALA A 152 3.51 -4.66 -2.15
C ALA A 152 3.96 -5.80 -3.08
N LEU A 153 3.03 -6.61 -3.59
CA LEU A 153 3.32 -7.66 -4.57
C LEU A 153 3.86 -7.08 -5.89
N CYS A 154 3.27 -5.99 -6.38
CA CYS A 154 3.75 -5.31 -7.59
C CYS A 154 5.21 -4.88 -7.43
N HIS A 155 5.58 -4.35 -6.26
CA HIS A 155 6.97 -4.02 -5.97
C HIS A 155 7.86 -5.26 -5.90
N ALA A 156 7.40 -6.31 -5.24
CA ALA A 156 8.13 -7.57 -5.14
C ALA A 156 8.49 -8.15 -6.52
N HIS A 157 7.52 -8.19 -7.45
CA HIS A 157 7.76 -8.62 -8.83
C HIS A 157 8.75 -7.69 -9.56
N GLN A 158 8.68 -6.38 -9.33
CA GLN A 158 9.56 -5.42 -10.01
C GLN A 158 11.03 -5.54 -9.57
N ILE A 159 11.27 -5.97 -8.32
CA ILE A 159 12.63 -6.18 -7.78
C ILE A 159 13.10 -7.64 -7.89
N GLY A 160 12.32 -8.50 -8.55
CA GLY A 160 12.74 -9.84 -8.96
C GLY A 160 12.49 -10.97 -7.96
N PHE A 161 11.50 -10.82 -7.08
CA PHE A 161 11.02 -11.92 -6.22
C PHE A 161 10.04 -12.86 -6.93
#